data_AF-A0AAV4DHK9-F1
#
_entry.id   AF-A0AAV4DHK9-F1
#
_cell.length_a   1.000
_cell.length_b   1.000
_cell.length_c   1.000
_cell.angle_alpha   90.00
_cell.angle_beta   90.00
_cell.angle_gamma   90.00
#
_symmetry.space_group_name_H-M   'P 1'
#
loop_
_entity.id
_entity.type
_entity.pdbx_description
1 polymer ?
#
loop_
_entity_poly.entity_id
_entity_poly.type
_entity_poly.pdbx_seq_one_letter_code
_entity_poly.pdbx_strand_id
1 'polypeptide(L)'
;MGPSSLGYTSLGSVQEPGLSNSSTLLFRELIRGTDQNQPDDNDGQCAEISRILGDCHRTRYRQAMKNCDWMFSRTHFIKCYDKTTGSKDLMKLFNMCASSWCTNRPCTDAINAIRASGCANVPSVPEMSAFLQGNKCPASQAFIE
;
A
#
# COMPACT_ATOMS: atom_id res chain seq x y z
N MET A 1 -11.45 -40.07 10.14
CA MET A 1 -10.83 -39.34 9.02
C MET A 1 -10.69 -37.89 9.45
N GLY A 2 -9.50 -37.48 9.90
CA GLY A 2 -9.24 -36.08 10.25
C GLY A 2 -8.81 -35.30 8.99
N PRO A 3 -9.12 -34.01 8.87
CA PRO A 3 -8.71 -33.24 7.70
C PRO A 3 -7.19 -33.01 7.77
N SER A 4 -6.45 -33.76 6.97
CA SER A 4 -5.04 -33.56 6.70
C SER A 4 -4.88 -32.65 5.47
N SER A 5 -4.88 -31.33 5.65
CA SER A 5 -4.20 -30.38 4.74
C SER A 5 -4.24 -28.93 5.25
N LEU A 6 -3.64 -28.68 6.41
CA LEU A 6 -3.05 -27.34 6.63
C LEU A 6 -1.80 -27.27 5.73
N GLY A 7 -2.02 -26.95 4.46
CA GLY A 7 -0.98 -26.79 3.46
C GLY A 7 -0.11 -25.60 3.81
N TYR A 8 1.02 -25.84 4.49
CA TYR A 8 2.09 -24.86 4.63
C TYR A 8 2.73 -24.66 3.26
N THR A 9 2.19 -23.74 2.45
CA THR A 9 2.88 -23.28 1.25
C THR A 9 4.11 -22.51 1.71
N SER A 10 5.30 -22.97 1.34
CA SER A 10 6.56 -22.25 1.59
C SER A 10 6.44 -20.82 1.06
N LEU A 11 6.82 -19.82 1.85
CA LEU A 11 6.85 -18.40 1.44
C LEU A 11 7.61 -18.21 0.10
N GLY A 12 8.63 -19.03 -0.17
CA GLY A 12 9.39 -19.02 -1.43
C GLY A 12 8.61 -19.57 -2.63
N SER A 13 7.65 -20.48 -2.43
CA SER A 13 6.74 -20.97 -3.48
C SER A 13 5.56 -20.03 -3.77
N VAL A 14 5.52 -18.91 -3.05
CA VAL A 14 4.41 -17.97 -2.94
C VAL A 14 4.81 -16.55 -3.33
N GLN A 15 6.12 -16.27 -3.33
CA GLN A 15 6.71 -14.97 -3.62
C GLN A 15 6.30 -14.50 -5.01
N GLU A 16 5.66 -13.33 -5.08
CA GLU A 16 5.32 -12.72 -6.36
C GLU A 16 6.60 -12.21 -7.03
N PRO A 17 6.88 -12.61 -8.28
CA PRO A 17 8.10 -12.18 -8.97
C PRO A 17 8.23 -10.64 -8.99
N GLY A 18 9.35 -10.13 -8.47
CA GLY A 18 9.63 -8.70 -8.39
C GLY A 18 9.15 -8.00 -7.12
N LEU A 19 8.57 -8.73 -6.16
CA LEU A 19 8.20 -8.22 -4.84
C LEU A 19 9.02 -8.86 -3.71
N SER A 20 9.17 -8.11 -2.61
CA SER A 20 9.71 -8.68 -1.37
C SER A 20 8.70 -9.65 -0.73
N ASN A 21 9.16 -10.47 0.22
CA ASN A 21 8.28 -11.36 0.96
C ASN A 21 7.20 -10.59 1.74
N SER A 22 7.56 -9.46 2.37
CA SER A 22 6.62 -8.60 3.09
C SER A 22 5.58 -7.97 2.16
N SER A 23 5.99 -7.48 0.99
CA SER A 23 5.05 -6.91 0.01
C SER A 23 4.13 -7.99 -0.57
N THR A 24 4.65 -9.20 -0.78
CA THR A 24 3.85 -10.36 -1.24
C THR A 24 2.78 -10.73 -0.21
N LEU A 25 3.15 -10.76 1.08
CA LEU A 25 2.20 -11.05 2.15
C LEU A 25 1.12 -9.97 2.24
N LEU A 26 1.53 -8.69 2.27
CA LEU A 26 0.58 -7.57 2.31
C LEU A 26 -0.41 -7.64 1.14
N PHE A 27 0.08 -7.89 -0.08
CA PHE A 27 -0.78 -8.04 -1.23
C PHE A 27 -1.77 -9.19 -1.11
N ARG A 28 -1.29 -10.35 -0.68
CA ARG A 28 -2.16 -11.51 -0.51
C ARG A 28 -3.24 -11.21 0.51
N GLU A 29 -2.91 -10.57 1.62
CA GLU A 29 -3.93 -10.17 2.59
C GLU A 29 -4.93 -9.17 2.01
N LEU A 30 -4.48 -8.20 1.19
CA LEU A 30 -5.37 -7.24 0.52
C LEU A 30 -6.29 -7.90 -0.52
N ILE A 31 -5.81 -8.89 -1.30
CA ILE A 31 -6.59 -9.53 -2.37
C ILE A 31 -7.40 -10.72 -1.91
N ARG A 32 -6.91 -11.49 -0.94
CA ARG A 32 -7.58 -12.72 -0.50
C ARG A 32 -8.93 -12.43 0.15
N GLY A 33 -9.20 -11.16 0.49
CA GLY A 33 -10.48 -10.72 1.03
C GLY A 33 -10.86 -11.55 2.25
N THR A 34 -9.86 -12.05 2.99
CA THR A 34 -10.12 -12.78 4.23
C THR A 34 -10.98 -11.84 5.06
N ASP A 35 -12.14 -12.31 5.54
CA ASP A 35 -12.93 -11.64 6.58
C ASP A 35 -12.01 -11.51 7.80
N GLN A 36 -11.12 -10.52 7.74
CA GLN A 36 -10.45 -10.01 8.90
C GLN A 36 -11.60 -9.39 9.67
N ASN A 37 -11.80 -9.82 10.92
CA ASN A 37 -12.62 -9.12 11.90
C ASN A 37 -12.01 -7.74 12.16
N GLN A 38 -11.90 -6.91 11.12
CA GLN A 38 -11.54 -5.53 11.22
C GLN A 38 -12.79 -4.87 11.80
N PRO A 39 -12.69 -4.14 12.91
CA PRO A 39 -13.78 -3.25 13.28
C PRO A 39 -14.07 -2.37 12.06
N ASP A 40 -15.35 -2.24 11.68
CA ASP A 40 -15.88 -1.55 10.49
C ASP A 40 -15.44 -0.06 10.35
N ASP A 41 -14.55 0.43 11.21
CA ASP A 41 -14.10 1.82 11.29
C ASP A 41 -13.18 2.28 10.14
N ASN A 42 -12.73 1.36 9.27
CA ASN A 42 -11.86 1.68 8.14
C ASN A 42 -12.62 2.13 6.88
N ASP A 43 -13.90 2.53 6.95
CA ASP A 43 -14.72 3.06 5.84
C ASP A 43 -14.59 2.27 4.52
N GLY A 44 -14.43 0.94 4.58
CA GLY A 44 -14.25 0.09 3.40
C GLY A 44 -12.93 0.26 2.64
N GLN A 45 -11.89 0.91 3.20
CA GLN A 45 -10.60 1.12 2.51
C GLN A 45 -9.95 -0.19 2.06
N CYS A 46 -9.95 -1.23 2.90
CA CYS A 46 -9.37 -2.52 2.53
C CYS A 46 -10.10 -3.18 1.35
N ALA A 47 -11.44 -3.10 1.32
CA ALA A 47 -12.25 -3.60 0.21
C ALA A 47 -11.96 -2.82 -1.09
N GLU A 48 -11.82 -1.50 -1.00
CA GLU A 48 -11.51 -0.66 -2.16
C GLU A 48 -10.09 -0.90 -2.68
N ILE A 49 -9.10 -1.02 -1.79
CA ILE A 49 -7.73 -1.41 -2.17
C ILE A 49 -7.75 -2.80 -2.84
N SER A 50 -8.47 -3.77 -2.27
CA SER A 50 -8.62 -5.11 -2.83
C SER A 50 -9.12 -5.05 -4.27
N ARG A 51 -10.20 -4.30 -4.50
CA ARG A 51 -10.81 -4.09 -5.83
C ARG A 51 -9.83 -3.43 -6.79
N ILE A 52 -9.20 -2.32 -6.39
CA ILE A 52 -8.23 -1.59 -7.21
C ILE A 52 -7.06 -2.48 -7.62
N LEU A 53 -6.49 -3.24 -6.67
CA LEU A 53 -5.34 -4.09 -6.95
C LEU A 53 -5.73 -5.33 -7.76
N GLY A 54 -6.93 -5.87 -7.55
CA GLY A 54 -7.49 -6.99 -8.32
C GLY A 54 -7.72 -6.64 -9.79
N ASP A 55 -8.21 -5.44 -10.07
CA ASP A 55 -8.47 -4.95 -11.44
C ASP A 55 -7.19 -4.41 -12.14
N CYS A 56 -6.09 -4.28 -11.40
CA CYS A 56 -4.86 -3.68 -11.89
C CYS A 56 -4.00 -4.66 -12.70
N HIS A 57 -3.46 -4.21 -13.84
CA HIS A 57 -2.51 -5.01 -14.61
C HIS A 57 -1.32 -5.41 -13.73
N ARG A 58 -0.95 -6.70 -13.72
CA ARG A 58 0.03 -7.28 -12.79
C ARG A 58 1.34 -6.50 -12.68
N THR A 59 1.85 -5.99 -13.80
CA THR A 59 3.06 -5.15 -13.82
C THR A 59 2.88 -3.83 -13.08
N ARG A 60 1.74 -3.15 -13.24
CA ARG A 60 1.44 -1.87 -12.58
C ARG A 60 1.21 -2.07 -11.08
N TYR A 61 0.50 -3.13 -10.74
CA TYR A 61 0.29 -3.53 -9.34
C TYR A 61 1.64 -3.79 -8.62
N ARG A 62 2.57 -4.52 -9.24
CA ARG A 62 3.91 -4.75 -8.65
C ARG A 62 4.66 -3.44 -8.40
N GLN A 63 4.55 -2.49 -9.33
CA GLN A 63 5.13 -1.17 -9.15
C GLN A 63 4.42 -0.39 -8.03
N ALA A 64 3.09 -0.48 -7.93
CA ALA A 64 2.34 0.12 -6.84
C ALA A 64 2.86 -0.37 -5.48
N MET A 65 2.97 -1.69 -5.28
CA MET A 65 3.50 -2.24 -4.03
C MET A 65 4.93 -1.77 -3.75
N LYS A 66 5.83 -1.89 -4.73
CA LYS A 66 7.23 -1.50 -4.58
C LYS A 66 7.41 -0.02 -4.23
N ASN A 67 6.47 0.83 -4.62
CA ASN A 67 6.57 2.29 -4.45
C ASN A 67 5.71 2.82 -3.29
N CYS A 68 4.71 2.06 -2.82
CA CYS A 68 3.77 2.49 -1.79
C CYS A 68 3.91 1.71 -0.45
N ASP A 69 4.46 0.49 -0.45
CA ASP A 69 4.44 -0.39 0.74
C ASP A 69 5.30 0.09 1.91
N TRP A 70 6.27 0.97 1.65
CA TRP A 70 7.12 1.58 2.68
C TRP A 70 6.31 2.31 3.75
N MET A 71 5.10 2.77 3.41
CA MET A 71 4.17 3.40 4.35
C MET A 71 3.84 2.48 5.54
N PHE A 72 3.89 1.16 5.33
CA PHE A 72 3.62 0.14 6.36
C PHE A 72 4.86 -0.43 7.03
N SER A 73 6.06 -0.12 6.55
CA SER A 73 7.31 -0.66 7.11
C SER A 73 8.09 0.35 7.96
N ARG A 74 7.68 1.62 7.96
CA ARG A 74 8.41 2.72 8.59
C ARG A 74 7.71 3.17 9.87
N THR A 75 8.12 2.61 11.01
CA THR A 75 7.48 2.84 12.33
C THR A 75 7.33 4.32 12.70
N HIS A 76 8.35 5.15 12.43
CA HIS A 76 8.28 6.59 12.71
C HIS A 76 7.28 7.31 11.82
N PHE A 77 7.16 6.89 10.56
CA PHE A 77 6.17 7.44 9.65
C PHE A 77 4.76 7.02 10.08
N ILE A 78 4.54 5.73 10.38
CA ILE A 78 3.26 5.20 10.86
C ILE A 78 2.79 6.00 12.08
N LYS A 79 3.64 6.14 13.10
CA LYS A 79 3.32 6.90 14.31
C LYS A 79 3.05 8.38 14.07
N CYS A 80 3.70 8.98 13.07
CA CYS A 80 3.48 10.37 12.72
C CYS A 80 2.14 10.55 12.01
N TYR A 81 1.92 9.73 10.97
CA TYR A 81 0.84 9.91 10.00
C TYR A 81 -0.49 9.40 10.56
N ASP A 82 -0.47 8.23 11.19
CA ASP A 82 -1.65 7.65 11.82
C ASP A 82 -1.55 7.76 13.33
N LYS A 83 -2.21 8.80 13.85
CA LYS A 83 -2.29 9.08 15.29
C LYS A 83 -3.48 8.34 15.94
N THR A 84 -4.27 7.63 15.15
CA THR A 84 -5.46 6.90 15.61
C THR A 84 -5.11 5.46 15.95
N THR A 85 -6.01 4.76 16.64
CA THR A 85 -5.81 3.36 17.03
C THR A 85 -6.05 2.37 15.87
N GLY A 86 -6.52 2.84 14.71
CA GLY A 86 -7.17 2.01 13.68
C GLY A 86 -6.45 1.84 12.34
N SER A 87 -5.29 2.47 12.11
CA SER A 87 -4.57 2.44 10.81
C SER A 87 -5.35 3.03 9.61
N LYS A 88 -6.46 3.74 9.88
CA LYS A 88 -7.41 4.24 8.89
C LYS A 88 -6.79 5.23 7.92
N ASP A 89 -6.07 6.22 8.45
CA ASP A 89 -5.44 7.25 7.64
C ASP A 89 -4.33 6.63 6.79
N LEU A 90 -3.58 5.69 7.37
CA LEU A 90 -2.53 4.97 6.66
C LEU A 90 -3.08 4.11 5.51
N MET A 91 -4.18 3.39 5.74
CA MET A 91 -4.89 2.64 4.69
C MET A 91 -5.36 3.58 3.57
N LYS A 92 -5.95 4.72 3.93
CA LYS A 92 -6.42 5.71 2.95
C LYS A 92 -5.27 6.28 2.13
N LEU A 93 -4.13 6.58 2.75
CA LEU A 93 -2.93 7.05 2.05
C LEU A 93 -2.41 5.99 1.07
N PHE A 94 -2.34 4.74 1.50
CA PHE A 94 -1.92 3.65 0.64
C PHE A 94 -2.88 3.45 -0.54
N ASN A 95 -4.19 3.56 -0.31
CA ASN A 95 -5.19 3.52 -1.36
C ASN A 95 -4.96 4.62 -2.41
N MET A 96 -4.73 5.88 -1.99
CA MET A 96 -4.40 6.97 -2.91
C MET A 96 -3.16 6.64 -3.74
N CYS A 97 -2.12 6.10 -3.10
CA CYS A 97 -0.89 5.71 -3.78
C CYS A 97 -1.13 4.58 -4.79
N ALA A 98 -1.79 3.49 -4.40
CA ALA A 98 -2.10 2.35 -5.26
C ALA A 98 -3.01 2.75 -6.44
N SER A 99 -4.02 3.59 -6.17
CA SER A 99 -4.91 4.15 -7.18
C SER A 99 -4.14 4.91 -8.27
N SER A 100 -3.05 5.61 -7.93
CA SER A 100 -2.29 6.34 -8.94
C SER A 100 -1.70 5.43 -10.01
N TRP A 101 -1.27 4.23 -9.62
CA TRP A 101 -0.73 3.23 -10.53
C TRP A 101 -1.81 2.47 -11.31
N CYS A 102 -3.01 2.31 -10.73
CA CYS A 102 -4.02 1.37 -11.21
C CYS A 102 -5.26 2.02 -11.83
N THR A 103 -5.70 3.19 -11.38
CA THR A 103 -6.98 3.83 -11.76
C THR A 103 -6.83 5.27 -12.29
N ASN A 104 -5.63 5.67 -12.72
CA ASN A 104 -5.31 7.00 -13.25
C ASN A 104 -5.52 8.17 -12.27
N ARG A 105 -5.67 7.92 -10.96
CA ARG A 105 -5.76 9.00 -9.96
C ARG A 105 -4.44 9.75 -9.80
N PRO A 106 -4.42 11.07 -9.57
CA PRO A 106 -3.17 11.80 -9.38
C PRO A 106 -2.34 11.28 -8.20
N CYS A 107 -1.08 10.96 -8.44
CA CYS A 107 -0.13 10.61 -7.38
C CYS A 107 0.10 11.78 -6.39
N THR A 108 -0.13 13.01 -6.85
CA THR A 108 -0.04 14.24 -6.04
C THR A 108 -1.02 14.24 -4.86
N ASP A 109 -2.14 13.51 -4.94
CA ASP A 109 -3.10 13.39 -3.83
C ASP A 109 -2.43 12.77 -2.59
N ALA A 110 -1.68 11.68 -2.78
CA ALA A 110 -0.95 11.02 -1.70
C ALA A 110 0.18 11.90 -1.16
N ILE A 111 0.91 12.60 -2.04
CA ILE A 111 1.98 13.54 -1.66
C ILE A 111 1.41 14.69 -0.82
N ASN A 112 0.30 15.28 -1.25
CA ASN A 112 -0.36 16.38 -0.56
C ASN A 112 -0.91 15.93 0.79
N ALA A 113 -1.46 14.72 0.89
CA ALA A 113 -1.90 14.15 2.16
C ALA A 113 -0.73 14.01 3.16
N ILE A 114 0.43 13.53 2.71
CA ILE A 114 1.64 13.47 3.56
C ILE A 114 2.08 14.87 4.00
N ARG A 115 2.11 15.86 3.09
CA ARG A 115 2.48 17.23 3.44
C ARG A 115 1.51 17.85 4.44
N ALA A 116 0.21 17.70 4.21
CA ALA A 116 -0.85 18.24 5.08
C ALA A 116 -0.84 17.61 6.48
N SER A 117 -0.45 16.34 6.61
CA SER A 117 -0.32 15.67 7.92
C SER A 117 0.84 16.20 8.78
N GLY A 118 1.78 16.96 8.19
CA GLY A 118 3.01 17.39 8.85
C GLY A 118 4.11 16.32 8.89
N CYS A 119 3.89 15.14 8.29
CA CYS A 119 4.83 14.01 8.33
C CYS A 119 5.82 13.95 7.16
N ALA A 120 5.86 15.00 6.33
CA ALA A 120 6.75 15.07 5.17
C ALA A 120 8.25 15.06 5.52
N ASN A 121 8.59 15.46 6.75
CA ASN A 121 9.98 15.61 7.20
C ASN A 121 10.36 14.61 8.31
N VAL A 122 9.64 13.47 8.42
CA VAL A 122 9.97 12.45 9.41
C VAL A 122 11.38 11.90 9.14
N PRO A 123 12.31 11.99 10.11
CA PRO A 123 13.65 11.48 9.94
C PRO A 123 13.64 9.95 9.80
N SER A 124 14.65 9.39 9.12
CA SER A 124 14.83 7.94 8.95
C SER A 124 13.81 7.25 8.03
N VAL A 125 13.23 7.99 7.08
CA VAL A 125 12.41 7.43 5.99
C VAL A 125 13.06 7.74 4.64
N PRO A 126 13.99 6.90 4.15
CA PRO A 126 14.74 7.15 2.92
C PRO A 126 13.83 7.32 1.70
N GLU A 127 12.70 6.60 1.66
CA GLU A 127 11.75 6.65 0.56
C GLU A 127 10.96 7.96 0.50
N MET A 128 10.85 8.68 1.62
CA MET A 128 9.98 9.85 1.75
C MET A 128 10.35 10.95 0.76
N SER A 129 11.63 11.33 0.72
CA SER A 129 12.10 12.41 -0.15
C SER A 129 11.85 12.09 -1.62
N ALA A 130 12.19 10.87 -2.05
CA ALA A 130 11.93 10.41 -3.42
C ALA A 130 10.42 10.35 -3.73
N PHE A 131 9.59 9.94 -2.77
CA PHE A 131 8.15 9.90 -2.92
C PHE A 131 7.55 11.30 -3.08
N LEU A 132 7.94 12.24 -2.21
CA LEU A 132 7.46 13.63 -2.22
C LEU A 132 7.91 14.43 -3.44
N GLN A 133 8.99 14.00 -4.11
CA GLN A 133 9.46 14.54 -5.40
C GLN A 133 8.72 13.92 -6.61
N GLY A 134 7.87 12.91 -6.39
CA GLY A 134 7.16 12.23 -7.46
C GLY A 134 7.95 11.11 -8.15
N ASN A 135 9.18 10.80 -7.71
CA ASN A 135 10.01 9.74 -8.31
C ASN A 135 9.43 8.33 -8.12
N LYS A 136 8.42 8.21 -7.24
CA LYS A 136 7.69 6.98 -6.92
C LYS A 136 6.29 6.94 -7.55
N CYS A 137 6.00 7.86 -8.46
CA CYS A 137 4.73 7.95 -9.19
C CYS A 137 4.86 7.32 -10.59
N PRO A 138 3.73 6.90 -11.21
CA PRO A 138 3.75 6.37 -12.57
C PRO A 138 4.13 7.46 -13.61
N ALA A 139 4.90 7.07 -14.63
CA ALA A 139 5.43 7.97 -15.65
C ALA A 139 4.36 8.73 -16.47
N SER A 140 3.12 8.23 -16.53
CA SER A 140 2.01 8.86 -17.25
C SER A 140 1.37 10.05 -16.51
N GLN A 141 1.95 10.48 -15.38
CA GLN A 141 1.51 11.64 -14.62
C GLN A 141 2.63 12.67 -14.45
N ALA A 142 3.51 12.75 -15.45
CA ALA A 142 4.44 13.86 -15.59
C ALA A 142 3.66 15.17 -15.37
N PHE A 143 4.07 15.87 -14.32
CA PHE A 143 3.59 17.19 -13.93
C PHE A 143 3.30 18.03 -15.17
N ILE A 144 2.02 18.34 -15.39
CA ILE A 144 1.69 19.53 -16.17
C ILE A 144 1.98 20.67 -15.21
N GLU A 145 3.08 21.37 -15.48
CA GLU A 145 3.46 22.64 -14.84
C GLU A 145 2.31 23.66 -14.88
#